data_AF-A0A7J4TCM9-F1
#
_entry.id   AF-A0A7J4TCM9-F1
#
_cell.length_a   1.000
_cell.length_b   1.000
_cell.length_c   1.000
_cell.angle_alpha   90.00
_cell.angle_beta   90.00
_cell.angle_gamma   90.00
#
_symmetry.space_group_name_H-M   'P 1'
#
loop_
_entity.id
_entity.type
_entity.pdbx_description
1 polymer ?
#
loop_
_entity_poly.entity_id
_entity_poly.type
_entity_poly.pdbx_seq_one_letter_code
_entity_poly.pdbx_strand_id
1 'polypeptide(L)'
;PEAPVQVVQVQQESYAPGGAANVASNVTALGADAVLIGITGMDSTREILSSELEKRKLSAEHLIIDEKKPTIMKVRILGQNQQLLRVDYEKSSSCDAAILSKIIEAACKSINEGADAVIISDYAKGVITRAVAKEVISAGKRKGIPIIIDPKPSHVGCYENATLITPNSREADEAIRYLGHKRLEGDERGEFLM
;
A
#
# COMPACT_ATOMS: atom_id res chain seq x y z
N PRO A 1 -8.57 -38.79 -18.92
CA PRO A 1 -8.81 -38.66 -17.47
C PRO A 1 -8.13 -37.39 -16.95
N GLU A 2 -8.90 -36.40 -16.53
CA GLU A 2 -8.38 -35.18 -15.89
C GLU A 2 -7.78 -35.55 -14.51
N ALA A 3 -6.74 -34.82 -14.10
CA ALA A 3 -6.08 -35.05 -12.81
C ALA A 3 -7.07 -34.85 -11.64
N PRO A 4 -6.87 -35.50 -10.47
CA PRO A 4 -7.73 -35.29 -9.31
C PRO A 4 -7.56 -33.87 -8.77
N VAL A 5 -8.46 -32.97 -9.16
CA VAL A 5 -8.46 -31.55 -8.75
C VAL A 5 -9.67 -31.25 -7.86
N GLN A 6 -9.50 -30.30 -6.94
CA GLN A 6 -10.62 -29.79 -6.16
C GLN A 6 -11.52 -28.92 -7.05
N VAL A 7 -12.83 -29.14 -6.97
CA VAL A 7 -13.84 -28.35 -7.67
C VAL A 7 -14.58 -27.50 -6.64
N VAL A 8 -14.62 -26.18 -6.87
CA VAL A 8 -15.37 -25.23 -6.04
C VAL A 8 -16.46 -24.60 -6.89
N GLN A 9 -17.70 -24.71 -6.46
CA GLN A 9 -18.83 -23.99 -7.07
C GLN A 9 -19.01 -22.66 -6.35
N VAL A 10 -18.80 -21.55 -7.07
CA VAL A 10 -18.95 -20.19 -6.52
C VAL A 10 -20.43 -19.93 -6.23
N GLN A 11 -20.74 -19.61 -4.96
CA GLN A 11 -22.09 -19.23 -4.52
C GLN A 11 -22.23 -17.71 -4.32
N GLN A 12 -21.15 -17.06 -3.91
CA GLN A 12 -21.11 -15.63 -3.62
C GLN A 12 -19.70 -15.09 -3.86
N GLU A 13 -19.65 -13.85 -4.35
CA GLU A 13 -18.42 -13.06 -4.44
C GLU A 13 -18.58 -11.77 -3.63
N SER A 14 -17.49 -11.31 -3.05
CA SER A 14 -17.42 -10.05 -2.31
C SER A 14 -16.09 -9.37 -2.58
N TYR A 15 -16.13 -8.07 -2.80
CA TYR A 15 -14.96 -7.25 -3.11
C TYR A 15 -14.71 -6.23 -2.00
N ALA A 16 -13.45 -5.96 -1.74
CA ALA A 16 -13.03 -4.94 -0.79
C ALA A 16 -11.71 -4.30 -1.24
N PRO A 17 -11.52 -2.98 -1.05
CA PRO A 17 -10.24 -2.33 -1.29
C PRO A 17 -9.15 -2.95 -0.41
N GLY A 18 -7.95 -3.10 -0.96
CA GLY A 18 -6.77 -3.63 -0.26
C GLY A 18 -5.62 -2.63 -0.19
N GLY A 19 -4.59 -2.92 0.60
CA GLY A 19 -3.39 -2.10 0.70
C GLY A 19 -3.68 -0.64 1.06
N ALA A 20 -3.06 0.31 0.34
CA ALA A 20 -3.28 1.74 0.55
C ALA A 20 -4.76 2.15 0.40
N ALA A 21 -5.53 1.47 -0.46
CA ALA A 21 -6.95 1.74 -0.63
C ALA A 21 -7.79 1.34 0.60
N ASN A 22 -7.37 0.30 1.32
CA ASN A 22 -7.96 -0.08 2.61
C ASN A 22 -7.64 0.96 3.69
N VAL A 23 -6.41 1.46 3.72
CA VAL A 23 -6.00 2.53 4.64
C VAL A 23 -6.85 3.79 4.41
N ALA A 24 -6.96 4.25 3.16
CA ALA A 24 -7.83 5.38 2.80
C ALA A 24 -9.29 5.12 3.21
N SER A 25 -9.80 3.91 2.98
CA SER A 25 -11.17 3.53 3.37
C SER A 25 -11.41 3.66 4.88
N ASN A 26 -10.43 3.24 5.69
CA ASN A 26 -10.51 3.38 7.15
C ASN A 26 -10.44 4.84 7.59
N VAL A 27 -9.58 5.66 6.97
CA VAL A 27 -9.51 7.11 7.25
C VAL A 27 -10.85 7.78 6.97
N THR A 28 -11.47 7.48 5.83
CA THR A 28 -12.80 8.00 5.49
C THR A 28 -13.90 7.48 6.41
N ALA A 29 -13.86 6.21 6.82
CA ALA A 29 -14.81 5.66 7.77
C ALA A 29 -14.72 6.32 9.16
N LEU A 30 -13.55 6.84 9.54
CA LEU A 30 -13.33 7.61 10.78
C LEU A 30 -13.78 9.07 10.67
N GLY A 31 -14.22 9.53 9.50
CA GLY A 31 -14.78 10.87 9.28
C GLY A 31 -13.81 11.91 8.72
N ALA A 32 -12.62 11.50 8.28
CA ALA A 32 -11.65 12.38 7.60
C ALA A 32 -11.71 12.23 6.08
N ASP A 33 -11.30 13.26 5.35
CA ASP A 33 -11.16 13.18 3.90
C ASP A 33 -9.82 12.53 3.53
N ALA A 34 -9.84 11.60 2.56
CA ALA A 34 -8.64 10.90 2.13
C ALA A 34 -8.46 11.00 0.61
N VAL A 35 -7.24 11.38 0.20
CA VAL A 35 -6.80 11.36 -1.19
C VAL A 35 -5.97 10.10 -1.42
N LEU A 36 -6.50 9.17 -2.21
CA LEU A 36 -5.81 7.92 -2.53
C LEU A 36 -4.93 8.09 -3.78
N ILE A 37 -3.62 7.96 -3.61
CA ILE A 37 -2.63 8.04 -4.70
C ILE A 37 -1.95 6.68 -4.86
N GLY A 38 -1.90 6.17 -6.08
CA GLY A 38 -1.32 4.87 -6.35
C GLY A 38 -1.35 4.50 -7.83
N ILE A 39 -1.12 3.23 -8.11
CA ILE A 39 -1.20 2.70 -9.48
C ILE A 39 -2.24 1.60 -9.57
N THR A 40 -2.79 1.43 -10.76
CA THR A 40 -3.57 0.24 -11.16
C THR A 40 -3.20 -0.15 -12.60
N GLY A 41 -3.60 -1.34 -13.01
CA GLY A 41 -3.54 -1.74 -14.42
C GLY A 41 -4.68 -1.11 -15.23
N MET A 42 -4.74 -1.46 -16.52
CA MET A 42 -5.89 -1.20 -17.37
C MET A 42 -6.69 -2.49 -17.57
N ASP A 43 -7.43 -2.90 -16.53
CA ASP A 43 -8.14 -4.17 -16.49
C ASP A 43 -9.47 -4.07 -15.71
N SER A 44 -10.29 -5.11 -15.78
CA SER A 44 -11.59 -5.17 -15.08
C SER A 44 -11.45 -5.07 -13.55
N THR A 45 -10.32 -5.50 -13.00
CA THR A 45 -10.02 -5.37 -11.56
C THR A 45 -9.95 -3.89 -11.16
N ARG A 46 -9.44 -3.00 -12.02
CA ARG A 46 -9.49 -1.54 -11.79
C ARG A 46 -10.93 -1.05 -11.68
N GLU A 47 -11.83 -1.51 -12.54
CA GLU A 47 -13.24 -1.10 -12.53
C GLU A 47 -13.94 -1.53 -11.24
N ILE A 48 -13.69 -2.77 -10.81
CA ILE A 48 -14.15 -3.29 -9.52
C ILE A 48 -13.62 -2.42 -8.37
N LEU A 49 -12.33 -2.11 -8.37
CA LEU A 49 -11.72 -1.25 -7.34
C LEU A 49 -12.37 0.14 -7.33
N SER A 50 -12.56 0.78 -8.48
CA SER A 50 -13.21 2.08 -8.59
C SER A 50 -14.63 2.05 -8.00
N SER A 51 -15.42 1.02 -8.32
CA SER A 51 -16.77 0.86 -7.76
C SER A 51 -16.75 0.67 -6.23
N GLU A 52 -15.79 -0.09 -5.72
CA GLU A 52 -15.63 -0.29 -4.28
C GLU A 52 -15.15 0.98 -3.54
N LEU A 53 -14.35 1.82 -4.20
CA LEU A 53 -13.93 3.12 -3.67
C LEU A 53 -15.11 4.11 -3.63
N GLU A 54 -15.92 4.18 -4.68
CA GLU A 54 -17.10 5.05 -4.74
C GLU A 54 -18.10 4.73 -3.62
N LYS A 55 -18.35 3.44 -3.33
CA LYS A 55 -19.18 3.01 -2.19
C LYS A 55 -18.68 3.54 -0.84
N ARG A 56 -17.40 3.90 -0.75
CA ARG A 56 -16.71 4.41 0.44
C ARG A 56 -16.40 5.90 0.35
N LYS A 57 -16.98 6.61 -0.62
CA LYS A 57 -16.77 8.04 -0.88
C LYS A 57 -15.31 8.41 -1.17
N LEU A 58 -14.56 7.48 -1.77
CA LEU A 58 -13.18 7.69 -2.21
C LEU A 58 -13.12 7.85 -3.73
N SER A 59 -12.30 8.80 -4.19
CA SER A 59 -12.03 9.00 -5.61
C SER A 59 -10.90 8.09 -6.10
N ALA A 60 -11.05 7.57 -7.32
CA ALA A 60 -9.99 6.85 -8.06
C ALA A 60 -9.15 7.77 -8.97
N GLU A 61 -9.35 9.09 -8.91
CA GLU A 61 -8.73 10.08 -9.81
C GLU A 61 -7.19 10.00 -9.84
N HIS A 62 -6.56 9.82 -8.67
CA HIS A 62 -5.09 9.75 -8.57
C HIS A 62 -4.55 8.30 -8.61
N LEU A 63 -5.35 7.36 -9.11
CA LEU A 63 -4.89 6.02 -9.48
C LEU A 63 -4.36 6.03 -10.92
N ILE A 64 -3.04 6.14 -11.04
CA ILE A 64 -2.33 6.22 -12.33
C ILE A 64 -2.29 4.83 -12.98
N ILE A 65 -2.58 4.77 -14.28
CA ILE A 65 -2.55 3.53 -15.04
C ILE A 65 -1.10 3.14 -15.37
N ASP A 66 -0.74 1.90 -15.05
CA ASP A 66 0.48 1.22 -15.52
C ASP A 66 0.07 0.00 -16.37
N GLU A 67 -0.01 0.16 -17.69
CA GLU A 67 -0.42 -0.93 -18.61
C GLU A 67 0.50 -2.16 -18.57
N LYS A 68 1.72 -2.03 -18.03
CA LYS A 68 2.69 -3.14 -17.91
C LYS A 68 2.43 -4.02 -16.69
N LYS A 69 1.45 -3.66 -15.87
CA LYS A 69 1.10 -4.34 -14.62
C LYS A 69 -0.41 -4.60 -14.54
N PRO A 70 -0.82 -5.74 -13.96
CA PRO A 70 -2.21 -5.91 -13.57
C PRO A 70 -2.51 -5.04 -12.35
N THR A 71 -3.77 -4.62 -12.20
CA THR A 71 -4.28 -4.16 -10.92
C THR A 71 -4.14 -5.28 -9.90
N ILE A 72 -3.55 -4.96 -8.75
CA ILE A 72 -3.25 -5.98 -7.74
C ILE A 72 -4.54 -6.54 -7.16
N MET A 73 -4.72 -7.85 -7.23
CA MET A 73 -5.87 -8.55 -6.66
C MET A 73 -5.41 -9.78 -5.89
N LYS A 74 -6.01 -9.99 -4.71
CA LYS A 74 -5.81 -11.19 -3.90
C LYS A 74 -7.15 -11.88 -3.70
N VAL A 75 -7.37 -12.94 -4.46
CA VAL A 75 -8.60 -13.75 -4.39
C VAL A 75 -8.41 -14.81 -3.33
N ARG A 76 -9.34 -14.88 -2.38
CA ARG A 76 -9.39 -15.93 -1.35
C ARG A 76 -10.57 -16.83 -1.65
N ILE A 77 -10.31 -18.10 -1.94
CA ILE A 77 -11.37 -19.08 -2.16
C ILE A 77 -11.66 -19.75 -0.83
N LEU A 78 -12.93 -19.67 -0.41
CA LEU A 78 -13.41 -20.21 0.85
C LEU A 78 -14.35 -21.40 0.57
N GLY A 79 -14.27 -22.43 1.40
CA GLY A 79 -15.19 -23.56 1.40
C GLY A 79 -15.41 -24.06 2.83
N GLN A 80 -16.66 -24.36 3.20
CA GLN A 80 -17.02 -24.81 4.56
C GLN A 80 -16.40 -23.94 5.68
N ASN A 81 -16.43 -22.61 5.50
CA ASN A 81 -15.84 -21.61 6.42
C ASN A 81 -14.31 -21.69 6.61
N GLN A 82 -13.59 -22.36 5.71
CA GLN A 82 -12.14 -22.42 5.70
C GLN A 82 -11.57 -21.85 4.39
N GLN A 83 -10.40 -21.21 4.45
CA GLN A 83 -9.71 -20.76 3.26
C GLN A 83 -9.01 -21.95 2.58
N LEU A 84 -9.46 -22.29 1.39
CA LEU A 84 -8.93 -23.40 0.60
C LEU A 84 -7.64 -22.98 -0.14
N LEU A 85 -7.69 -21.84 -0.82
CA LEU A 85 -6.55 -21.33 -1.58
C LEU A 85 -6.59 -19.82 -1.72
N ARG A 86 -5.44 -19.25 -2.09
CA ARG A 86 -5.28 -17.83 -2.41
C ARG A 86 -4.65 -17.70 -3.79
N VAL A 87 -5.25 -16.87 -4.64
CA VAL A 87 -4.72 -16.51 -5.96
C VAL A 87 -4.31 -15.04 -5.92
N ASP A 88 -3.04 -14.77 -6.19
CA ASP A 88 -2.49 -13.41 -6.19
C ASP A 88 -2.20 -13.00 -7.64
N TYR A 89 -2.91 -11.97 -8.12
CA TYR A 89 -2.64 -11.29 -9.39
C TYR A 89 -1.80 -10.05 -9.08
N GLU A 90 -0.49 -10.14 -9.28
CA GLU A 90 0.43 -9.04 -8.97
C GLU A 90 1.72 -9.13 -9.77
N LYS A 91 2.37 -7.97 -9.96
CA LYS A 91 3.72 -7.87 -10.54
C LYS A 91 4.56 -6.90 -9.72
N SER A 92 5.63 -7.41 -9.12
CA SER A 92 6.45 -6.66 -8.15
C SER A 92 7.63 -5.89 -8.77
N SER A 93 7.71 -5.78 -10.10
CA SER A 93 8.75 -4.98 -10.77
C SER A 93 8.60 -3.50 -10.43
N SER A 94 9.67 -2.71 -10.47
CA SER A 94 9.56 -1.25 -10.37
C SER A 94 8.69 -0.68 -11.49
N CYS A 95 8.01 0.44 -11.21
CA CYS A 95 7.33 1.21 -12.25
C CYS A 95 8.33 2.04 -13.07
N ASP A 96 7.91 2.42 -14.27
CA ASP A 96 8.67 3.33 -15.10
C ASP A 96 8.80 4.71 -14.44
N ALA A 97 9.90 5.42 -14.72
CA ALA A 97 10.18 6.73 -14.15
C ALA A 97 9.05 7.75 -14.41
N ALA A 98 8.39 7.68 -15.57
CA ALA A 98 7.26 8.54 -15.89
C ALA A 98 6.05 8.33 -14.95
N ILE A 99 5.79 7.09 -14.55
CA ILE A 99 4.71 6.76 -13.60
C ILE A 99 5.08 7.24 -12.20
N LEU A 100 6.32 6.99 -11.78
CA LEU A 100 6.82 7.46 -10.48
C LEU A 100 6.79 8.99 -10.38
N SER A 101 7.12 9.70 -11.47
CA SER A 101 7.03 11.16 -11.52
C SER A 101 5.60 11.66 -11.31
N LYS A 102 4.60 11.01 -11.92
CA LYS A 102 3.18 11.36 -11.73
C LYS A 102 2.71 11.10 -10.29
N ILE A 103 3.19 10.01 -9.65
CA ILE A 103 2.90 9.73 -8.23
C ILE A 103 3.47 10.83 -7.35
N ILE A 104 4.73 11.23 -7.57
CA ILE A 104 5.38 12.31 -6.82
C ILE A 104 4.63 13.63 -7.03
N GLU A 105 4.27 13.96 -8.26
CA GLU A 105 3.52 15.17 -8.59
C GLU A 105 2.16 15.21 -7.87
N ALA A 106 1.39 14.13 -7.94
CA ALA A 106 0.10 14.03 -7.26
C ALA A 106 0.25 14.19 -5.74
N ALA A 107 1.22 13.50 -5.13
CA ALA A 107 1.45 13.58 -3.69
C ALA A 107 1.89 14.98 -3.25
N CYS A 108 2.87 15.57 -3.94
CA CYS A 108 3.33 16.92 -3.65
C CYS A 108 2.23 17.97 -3.87
N LYS A 109 1.37 17.79 -4.88
CA LYS A 109 0.22 18.66 -5.12
C LYS A 109 -0.76 18.61 -3.95
N SER A 110 -1.21 17.42 -3.53
CA SER A 110 -2.14 17.27 -2.40
C SER A 110 -1.56 17.83 -1.09
N ILE A 111 -0.26 17.62 -0.85
CA ILE A 111 0.46 18.23 0.29
C ILE A 111 0.42 19.76 0.21
N ASN A 112 0.60 20.34 -0.98
CA ASN A 112 0.59 21.79 -1.16
C ASN A 112 -0.80 22.42 -1.06
N GLU A 113 -1.84 21.68 -1.44
CA GLU A 113 -3.25 22.10 -1.40
C GLU A 113 -3.88 22.00 -0.01
N GLY A 114 -3.17 21.45 0.97
CA GLY A 114 -3.56 21.51 2.39
C GLY A 114 -3.80 20.17 3.06
N ALA A 115 -3.16 19.09 2.63
CA ALA A 115 -3.22 17.83 3.38
C ALA A 115 -2.67 18.00 4.81
N ASP A 116 -3.39 17.47 5.82
CA ASP A 116 -2.98 17.55 7.22
C ASP A 116 -1.96 16.46 7.62
N ALA A 117 -1.88 15.38 6.84
CA ALA A 117 -0.97 14.26 7.09
C ALA A 117 -0.70 13.48 5.80
N VAL A 118 0.38 12.71 5.77
CA VAL A 118 0.71 11.78 4.68
C VAL A 118 0.88 10.38 5.24
N ILE A 119 0.22 9.39 4.62
CA ILE A 119 0.43 7.97 4.92
C ILE A 119 1.06 7.30 3.69
N ILE A 120 2.24 6.71 3.87
CA ILE A 120 2.93 5.91 2.85
C ILE A 120 2.76 4.43 3.21
N SER A 121 1.99 3.69 2.41
CA SER A 121 1.85 2.24 2.59
C SER A 121 2.71 1.46 1.60
N ASP A 122 3.82 0.90 2.07
CA ASP A 122 4.81 0.23 1.23
C ASP A 122 4.66 -1.30 1.23
N TYR A 123 4.01 -1.81 0.17
CA TYR A 123 3.83 -3.24 -0.06
C TYR A 123 4.91 -3.87 -0.94
N ALA A 124 6.00 -3.17 -1.24
CA ALA A 124 7.07 -3.61 -2.16
C ALA A 124 6.58 -4.00 -3.55
N LYS A 125 5.63 -3.24 -4.11
CA LYS A 125 5.02 -3.48 -5.44
C LYS A 125 5.51 -2.53 -6.54
N GLY A 126 6.58 -1.79 -6.25
CA GLY A 126 7.32 -0.98 -7.23
C GLY A 126 6.93 0.49 -7.31
N VAL A 127 5.97 0.96 -6.49
CA VAL A 127 5.61 2.39 -6.37
C VAL A 127 6.54 3.10 -5.40
N ILE A 128 6.68 2.56 -4.18
CA ILE A 128 7.53 3.16 -3.16
C ILE A 128 8.98 2.79 -3.48
N THR A 129 9.69 3.76 -4.05
CA THR A 129 11.13 3.72 -4.31
C THR A 129 11.83 4.75 -3.44
N ARG A 130 13.16 4.68 -3.34
CA ARG A 130 13.93 5.70 -2.61
C ARG A 130 13.64 7.12 -3.11
N ALA A 131 13.46 7.30 -4.42
CA ALA A 131 13.13 8.59 -5.01
C ALA A 131 11.75 9.09 -4.56
N VAL A 132 10.72 8.24 -4.69
CA VAL A 132 9.34 8.59 -4.28
C VAL A 132 9.28 8.90 -2.78
N ALA A 133 9.83 8.02 -1.94
CA ALA A 133 9.83 8.21 -0.49
C ALA A 133 10.53 9.53 -0.12
N LYS A 134 11.73 9.78 -0.66
CA LYS A 134 12.50 11.00 -0.37
C LYS A 134 11.72 12.27 -0.75
N GLU A 135 11.15 12.34 -1.95
CA GLU A 135 10.45 13.54 -2.41
C GLU A 135 9.18 13.82 -1.59
N VAL A 136 8.38 12.78 -1.32
CA VAL A 136 7.13 12.91 -0.56
C VAL A 136 7.40 13.25 0.91
N ILE A 137 8.37 12.57 1.54
CA ILE A 137 8.79 12.87 2.92
C ILE A 137 9.32 14.31 3.00
N SER A 138 10.15 14.72 2.05
CA SER A 138 10.71 16.09 2.04
C SER A 138 9.62 17.14 1.86
N ALA A 139 8.61 16.88 1.03
CA ALA A 139 7.48 17.78 0.82
C ALA A 139 6.63 17.93 2.10
N GLY A 140 6.27 16.81 2.74
CA GLY A 140 5.52 16.84 4.00
C GLY A 140 6.29 17.56 5.10
N LYS A 141 7.60 17.31 5.22
CA LYS A 141 8.47 18.02 6.17
C LYS A 141 8.50 19.53 5.95
N ARG A 142 8.63 19.99 4.71
CA ARG A 142 8.62 21.43 4.39
C ARG A 142 7.29 22.09 4.76
N LYS A 143 6.18 21.35 4.70
CA LYS A 143 4.87 21.81 5.16
C LYS A 143 4.63 21.66 6.66
N GLY A 144 5.50 20.94 7.36
CA GLY A 144 5.36 20.70 8.80
C GLY A 144 4.24 19.72 9.17
N ILE A 145 3.85 18.84 8.25
CA ILE A 145 2.78 17.86 8.47
C ILE A 145 3.36 16.47 8.79
N PRO A 146 2.68 15.68 9.63
CA PRO A 146 3.12 14.33 9.98
C PRO A 146 3.17 13.39 8.76
N ILE A 147 4.21 12.56 8.72
CA ILE A 147 4.40 11.51 7.71
C ILE A 147 4.45 10.16 8.42
N ILE A 148 3.45 9.33 8.17
CA ILE A 148 3.30 7.99 8.72
C ILE A 148 3.66 6.97 7.64
N ILE A 149 4.44 5.95 8.00
CA ILE A 149 4.87 4.91 7.07
C ILE A 149 4.45 3.54 7.61
N ASP A 150 3.67 2.81 6.81
CA ASP A 150 3.45 1.37 6.96
C ASP A 150 4.55 0.66 6.17
N PRO A 151 5.60 0.14 6.85
CA PRO A 151 6.88 -0.10 6.23
C PRO A 151 6.96 -1.45 5.50
N LYS A 152 7.78 -1.48 4.45
CA LYS A 152 8.47 -2.72 4.07
C LYS A 152 9.83 -2.77 4.78
N PRO A 153 10.16 -3.84 5.53
CA PRO A 153 11.43 -3.93 6.26
C PRO A 153 12.69 -3.70 5.40
N SER A 154 12.70 -4.23 4.17
CA SER A 154 13.83 -4.07 3.23
C SER A 154 14.02 -2.64 2.72
N HIS A 155 13.06 -1.74 2.95
CA HIS A 155 13.08 -0.36 2.51
C HIS A 155 13.28 0.62 3.66
N VAL A 156 13.58 0.15 4.88
CA VAL A 156 13.71 1.01 6.07
C VAL A 156 14.67 2.20 5.86
N GLY A 157 15.75 2.03 5.10
CA GLY A 157 16.68 3.13 4.75
C GLY A 157 16.12 4.20 3.81
N CYS A 158 14.90 4.02 3.28
CA CYS A 158 14.20 5.01 2.46
C CYS A 158 13.30 5.92 3.31
N TYR A 159 13.11 5.61 4.58
CA TYR A 159 12.11 6.22 5.47
C TYR A 159 12.71 7.25 6.44
N GLU A 160 13.97 7.61 6.24
CA GLU A 160 14.61 8.69 7.00
C GLU A 160 13.70 9.91 7.03
N ASN A 161 13.57 10.55 8.20
CA ASN A 161 12.75 11.74 8.39
C ASN A 161 11.22 11.52 8.38
N ALA A 162 10.72 10.28 8.43
CA ALA A 162 9.32 10.04 8.76
C ALA A 162 8.99 10.52 10.19
N THR A 163 7.72 10.82 10.46
CA THR A 163 7.25 11.15 11.81
C THR A 163 6.97 9.89 12.63
N LEU A 164 6.43 8.86 11.97
CA LEU A 164 6.10 7.59 12.59
C LEU A 164 6.27 6.46 11.57
N ILE A 165 6.84 5.35 12.00
CA ILE A 165 6.87 4.09 11.26
C ILE A 165 6.07 3.07 12.07
N THR A 166 5.14 2.35 11.43
CA THR A 166 4.20 1.43 12.09
C THR A 166 4.43 -0.04 11.71
N PRO A 167 5.59 -0.64 12.05
CA PRO A 167 5.81 -2.06 11.77
C PRO A 167 4.94 -2.93 12.69
N ASN A 168 4.59 -4.12 12.23
CA ASN A 168 4.25 -5.20 13.17
C ASN A 168 5.52 -5.80 13.80
N SER A 169 5.37 -6.63 14.84
CA SER A 169 6.52 -7.19 15.57
C SER A 169 7.48 -7.99 14.67
N ARG A 170 6.97 -8.61 13.60
CA ARG A 170 7.81 -9.35 12.65
C ARG A 170 8.57 -8.41 11.73
N GLU A 171 7.92 -7.37 11.23
CA GLU A 171 8.54 -6.35 10.37
C GLU A 171 9.63 -5.57 11.11
N ALA A 172 9.42 -5.27 12.40
CA ALA A 172 10.45 -4.66 13.25
C ALA A 172 11.70 -5.55 13.36
N ASP A 173 11.52 -6.84 13.67
CA ASP A 173 12.61 -7.83 13.72
C ASP A 173 13.36 -7.93 12.38
N GLU A 174 12.64 -7.87 11.25
CA GLU A 174 13.23 -7.90 9.90
C GLU A 174 14.00 -6.60 9.57
N ALA A 175 13.48 -5.43 9.98
CA ALA A 175 14.10 -4.13 9.73
C ALA A 175 15.41 -3.97 10.52
N ILE A 176 15.44 -4.38 11.79
CA ILE A 176 16.64 -4.38 12.65
C ILE A 176 17.76 -5.21 12.01
N ARG A 177 17.41 -6.42 11.51
CA ARG A 177 18.38 -7.28 10.81
C ARG A 177 18.89 -6.63 9.53
N TYR A 178 18.02 -5.97 8.77
CA TYR A 178 18.40 -5.29 7.55
C TYR A 178 19.40 -4.15 7.80
N LEU A 179 19.24 -3.43 8.91
CA LEU A 179 20.15 -2.38 9.36
C LEU A 179 21.47 -2.90 9.96
N GLY A 180 21.67 -4.22 10.01
CA GLY A 180 22.91 -4.84 10.51
C GLY A 180 23.01 -4.94 12.03
N HIS A 181 21.90 -4.74 12.75
CA HIS A 181 21.85 -4.84 14.21
C HIS A 181 21.39 -6.24 14.67
N LYS A 182 21.87 -6.68 15.83
CA LYS A 182 21.40 -7.92 16.48
C LYS A 182 19.94 -7.73 16.94
N ARG A 183 19.21 -8.84 17.01
CA ARG A 183 17.79 -8.89 17.43
C ARG A 183 17.59 -8.17 18.78
N LEU A 184 16.68 -7.21 18.83
CA LEU A 184 16.29 -6.52 20.06
C LEU A 184 15.31 -7.39 20.86
N GLU A 185 15.51 -7.46 22.18
CA GLU A 185 14.64 -8.18 23.11
C GLU A 185 13.64 -7.20 23.76
N GLY A 186 12.36 -7.58 23.86
CA GLY A 186 11.37 -6.80 24.63
C GLY A 186 10.99 -5.42 24.06
N ASP A 187 10.87 -4.42 24.96
CA ASP A 187 10.36 -3.06 24.71
C ASP A 187 11.26 -2.18 23.82
N GLU A 188 12.50 -2.61 23.55
CA GLU A 188 13.47 -1.89 22.69
C GLU A 188 13.05 -1.80 21.20
N ARG A 189 11.99 -2.53 20.81
CA ARG A 189 11.51 -2.59 19.41
C ARG A 189 10.83 -1.31 18.93
N GLY A 190 10.25 -0.53 19.83
CA GLY A 190 9.53 0.71 19.50
C GLY A 190 10.44 1.93 19.33
N GLU A 191 11.54 1.98 20.07
CA GLU A 191 12.46 3.12 20.07
C GLU A 191 13.41 3.12 18.87
N PHE A 192 13.68 1.97 18.25
CA PHE A 192 14.68 1.86 17.18
C PHE A 192 14.22 2.39 15.81
N LEU A 193 12.92 2.69 15.65
CA LEU A 193 12.31 3.13 14.39
C LEU A 193 11.77 4.56 14.44
N MET A 194 12.02 5.29 15.54
CA MET A 194 11.82 6.73 15.68
C MET A 194 13.14 7.48 15.49
#